data_AF-A0A2N8NFU5-F1
#
_entry.id   AF-A0A2N8NFU5-F1
#
_cell.length_a   1.000
_cell.length_b   1.000
_cell.length_c   1.000
_cell.angle_alpha   90.00
_cell.angle_beta   90.00
_cell.angle_gamma   90.00
#
_symmetry.space_group_name_H-M   'P 1'
#
loop_
_entity.id
_entity.type
_entity.pdbx_description
1 polymer ?
#
loop_
_entity_poly.entity_id
_entity_poly.type
_entity_poly.pdbx_seq_one_letter_code
_entity_poly.pdbx_strand_id
1 'polypeptide(L)'
;MRRSILVALATLAIVITTYAQEDDRVAQIRKDYNEVKAQIAKLPKMGYTGGMYCMTIDDNPCGGSYPAVGTFRVKTQFYYNIIGGHDPELKMAIDTYAASAQRMYIEVLYQDNSPVFVFLKNNYQGNDDRRLYMKGDEMIQYSENNVVKAYPDDEGNLSDLKAEAHRLLQQFLTAKQHGY
;
A
#
# COMPACT_ATOMS: atom_id res chain seq x y z
N MET A 1 -11.63 8.43 72.49
CA MET A 1 -10.38 9.21 72.36
C MET A 1 -9.50 8.58 71.29
N ARG A 2 -8.96 9.40 70.37
CA ARG A 2 -7.89 9.15 69.37
C ARG A 2 -8.26 8.23 68.18
N ARG A 3 -8.56 8.79 66.99
CA ARG A 3 -7.64 9.27 65.92
C ARG A 3 -6.80 8.13 65.35
N SER A 4 -7.04 7.70 64.11
CA SER A 4 -6.21 8.00 62.91
C SER A 4 -5.73 6.66 62.32
N ILE A 5 -5.49 6.40 61.03
CA ILE A 5 -5.50 7.12 59.75
C ILE A 5 -5.59 5.99 58.67
N LEU A 6 -6.39 6.19 57.63
CA LEU A 6 -6.30 5.46 56.36
C LEU A 6 -5.01 5.85 55.64
N VAL A 7 -4.18 4.89 55.24
CA VAL A 7 -3.19 5.11 54.16
C VAL A 7 -3.34 4.01 53.12
N ALA A 8 -4.10 4.33 52.09
CA ALA A 8 -3.98 3.68 50.79
C ALA A 8 -2.84 4.38 50.04
N LEU A 9 -1.89 3.61 49.54
CA LEU A 9 -0.86 4.08 48.60
C LEU A 9 -0.84 3.12 47.42
N ALA A 10 -1.85 3.28 46.56
CA ALA A 10 -1.81 2.78 45.20
C ALA A 10 -1.17 3.87 44.35
N THR A 11 0.14 3.76 44.09
CA THR A 11 0.80 4.53 43.04
C THR A 11 0.31 4.01 41.69
N LEU A 12 -0.75 4.63 41.18
CA LEU A 12 -1.14 4.53 39.78
C LEU A 12 -0.08 5.27 38.96
N ALA A 13 0.87 4.53 38.40
CA ALA A 13 1.75 5.06 37.37
C ALA A 13 0.88 5.40 36.16
N ILE A 14 0.60 6.68 35.97
CA ILE A 14 -0.02 7.20 34.75
C ILE A 14 1.03 7.03 33.64
N VAL A 15 0.93 5.93 32.91
CA VAL A 15 1.58 5.82 31.60
C VAL A 15 0.82 6.80 30.70
N ILE A 16 1.39 7.98 30.51
CA ILE A 16 0.93 8.92 29.49
C ILE A 16 1.43 8.37 28.16
N THR A 17 0.71 7.38 27.62
CA THR A 17 0.78 7.08 26.20
C THR A 17 0.13 8.25 25.49
N THR A 18 0.96 9.12 24.91
CA THR A 18 0.52 10.01 23.83
C THR A 18 0.19 9.13 22.63
N TYR A 19 -0.98 8.48 22.64
CA TYR A 19 -1.60 8.03 21.41
C TYR A 19 -1.95 9.31 20.67
N ALA A 20 -1.14 9.70 19.69
CA ALA A 20 -1.63 10.59 18.65
C ALA A 20 -2.94 9.95 18.17
N GLN A 21 -4.06 10.65 18.36
CA GLN A 21 -5.37 10.16 17.97
C GLN A 21 -5.27 9.83 16.47
N GLU A 22 -5.39 8.55 16.13
CA GLU A 22 -5.34 8.12 14.74
C GLU A 22 -6.46 8.84 13.99
N ASP A 23 -6.14 9.52 12.89
CA ASP A 23 -7.15 10.15 12.06
C ASP A 23 -8.14 9.07 11.60
N ASP A 24 -9.44 9.26 11.86
CA ASP A 24 -10.48 8.29 11.54
C ASP A 24 -10.44 7.84 10.07
N ARG A 25 -9.94 8.71 9.16
CA ARG A 25 -9.73 8.39 7.75
C ARG A 25 -8.62 7.37 7.55
N VAL A 26 -7.50 7.49 8.27
CA VAL A 26 -6.38 6.53 8.22
C VAL A 26 -6.85 5.16 8.73
N ALA A 27 -7.60 5.14 9.84
CA ALA A 27 -8.16 3.91 10.40
C ALA A 27 -9.10 3.21 9.40
N GLN A 28 -9.98 3.96 8.74
CA GLN A 28 -10.87 3.43 7.71
C GLN A 28 -10.09 2.89 6.50
N ILE A 29 -9.10 3.62 5.99
CA ILE A 29 -8.26 3.15 4.87
C ILE A 29 -7.52 1.85 5.24
N ARG A 30 -7.01 1.71 6.47
CA ARG A 30 -6.37 0.48 6.95
C ARG A 30 -7.35 -0.69 6.99
N LYS A 31 -8.59 -0.46 7.42
CA LYS A 31 -9.65 -1.46 7.40
C LYS A 31 -9.93 -1.92 5.98
N ASP A 32 -10.16 -0.98 5.06
CA ASP A 32 -10.46 -1.27 3.65
C ASP A 32 -9.30 -2.03 2.98
N TYR A 33 -8.06 -1.61 3.24
CA TYR A 33 -6.85 -2.29 2.80
C TYR A 33 -6.82 -3.75 3.25
N ASN A 34 -7.05 -4.01 4.54
CA ASN A 34 -7.02 -5.37 5.09
C ASN A 34 -8.17 -6.23 4.55
N GLU A 35 -9.35 -5.66 4.33
CA GLU A 35 -10.49 -6.34 3.71
C GLU A 35 -10.17 -6.77 2.27
N VAL A 36 -9.58 -5.88 1.45
CA VAL A 36 -9.16 -6.22 0.09
C VAL A 36 -8.06 -7.28 0.10
N LYS A 37 -7.05 -7.17 0.97
CA LYS A 37 -6.01 -8.22 1.12
C LYS A 37 -6.61 -9.57 1.50
N ALA A 38 -7.61 -9.59 2.39
CA ALA A 38 -8.30 -10.82 2.78
C ALA A 38 -9.13 -11.42 1.63
N GLN A 39 -9.74 -10.59 0.78
CA GLN A 39 -10.42 -11.05 -0.43
C GLN A 39 -9.41 -11.66 -1.42
N ILE A 40 -8.30 -10.97 -1.70
CA ILE A 40 -7.22 -11.44 -2.57
C ILE A 40 -6.68 -12.80 -2.08
N ALA A 41 -6.42 -12.95 -0.79
CA ALA A 41 -5.91 -14.19 -0.22
C ALA A 41 -6.86 -15.40 -0.37
N LYS A 42 -8.17 -15.13 -0.52
CA LYS A 42 -9.18 -16.17 -0.74
C LYS A 42 -9.34 -16.55 -2.22
N LEU A 43 -8.91 -15.71 -3.18
CA LEU A 43 -9.09 -15.95 -4.62
C LEU A 43 -8.68 -17.36 -5.09
N PRO A 44 -7.52 -17.92 -4.68
CA PRO A 44 -7.13 -19.27 -5.11
C PRO A 44 -8.10 -20.39 -4.67
N LYS A 45 -8.95 -20.12 -3.68
CA LYS A 45 -9.90 -21.08 -3.10
C LYS A 45 -11.34 -20.89 -3.61
N MET A 46 -11.63 -19.80 -4.34
CA MET A 46 -13.01 -19.41 -4.68
C MET A 46 -13.62 -20.12 -5.91
N GLY A 47 -12.84 -20.91 -6.66
CA GLY A 47 -13.34 -21.57 -7.87
C GLY A 47 -14.06 -20.59 -8.82
N TYR A 48 -15.26 -20.94 -9.28
CA TYR A 48 -16.07 -20.11 -10.19
C TYR A 48 -16.91 -19.01 -9.49
N THR A 49 -16.79 -18.82 -8.17
CA THR A 49 -17.68 -17.94 -7.38
C THR A 49 -17.06 -16.60 -6.96
N GLY A 50 -15.90 -16.24 -7.53
CA GLY A 50 -15.20 -14.99 -7.20
C GLY A 50 -15.71 -13.79 -7.98
N GLY A 51 -15.99 -12.67 -7.30
CA GLY A 51 -16.35 -11.37 -7.92
C GLY A 51 -15.17 -10.44 -8.20
N MET A 52 -13.95 -10.87 -7.85
CA MET A 52 -12.71 -10.13 -8.06
C MET A 52 -11.79 -10.92 -8.99
N TYR A 53 -11.20 -10.21 -9.95
CA TYR A 53 -10.34 -10.72 -11.00
C TYR A 53 -8.91 -10.25 -10.77
N CYS A 54 -7.94 -10.96 -11.34
CA CYS A 54 -6.53 -10.61 -11.29
C CYS A 54 -5.93 -10.65 -12.70
N MET A 55 -5.48 -9.51 -13.21
CA MET A 55 -4.62 -9.42 -14.39
C MET A 55 -3.17 -9.37 -13.94
N THR A 56 -2.29 -10.14 -14.58
CA THR A 56 -0.85 -10.14 -14.28
C THR A 56 -0.06 -9.79 -15.53
N ILE A 57 0.80 -8.79 -15.41
CA ILE A 57 1.84 -8.45 -16.38
C ILE A 57 3.17 -8.93 -15.81
N ASP A 58 3.88 -9.78 -16.53
CA ASP A 58 5.15 -10.38 -16.11
C ASP A 58 6.21 -10.04 -17.17
N ASP A 59 7.05 -9.07 -16.84
CA ASP A 59 8.16 -8.62 -17.67
C ASP A 59 9.42 -9.42 -17.36
N ASN A 60 10.10 -9.82 -18.43
CA ASN A 60 11.25 -10.69 -18.42
C ASN A 60 11.04 -11.98 -17.60
N PRO A 61 9.96 -12.74 -17.84
CA PRO A 61 9.61 -13.92 -17.03
C PRO A 61 10.68 -15.02 -17.09
N CYS A 62 11.47 -15.04 -18.16
CA CYS A 62 12.56 -15.99 -18.39
C CYS A 62 13.92 -15.55 -17.80
N GLY A 63 14.00 -14.36 -17.17
CA GLY A 63 15.22 -13.90 -16.50
C GLY A 63 16.37 -13.54 -17.44
N GLY A 64 16.07 -13.00 -18.62
CA GLY A 64 17.04 -12.41 -19.52
C GLY A 64 17.90 -11.33 -18.85
N SER A 65 19.12 -11.13 -19.33
CA SER A 65 20.05 -10.15 -18.78
C SER A 65 20.11 -8.90 -19.65
N TYR A 66 20.17 -7.72 -19.04
CA TYR A 66 20.39 -6.45 -19.72
C TYR A 66 21.75 -5.85 -19.30
N PRO A 67 22.52 -5.23 -20.23
CA PRO A 67 23.81 -4.62 -19.88
C PRO A 67 23.72 -3.68 -18.67
N ALA A 68 24.70 -3.76 -17.78
CA ALA A 68 24.79 -3.00 -16.51
C ALA A 68 23.69 -3.27 -15.44
N VAL A 69 22.59 -3.94 -15.77
CA VAL A 69 21.51 -4.30 -14.82
C VAL A 69 21.61 -5.76 -14.37
N GLY A 70 22.07 -6.65 -15.27
CA GLY A 70 22.02 -8.09 -15.05
C GLY A 70 20.62 -8.66 -15.28
N THR A 71 20.30 -9.78 -14.63
CA THR A 71 18.95 -10.34 -14.64
C THR A 71 18.00 -9.48 -13.83
N PHE A 72 16.88 -9.11 -14.44
CA PHE A 72 15.77 -8.44 -13.78
C PHE A 72 14.45 -9.17 -14.02
N ARG A 73 13.44 -8.91 -13.20
CA ARG A 73 12.06 -9.31 -13.44
C ARG A 73 11.14 -8.28 -12.81
N VAL A 74 10.08 -7.94 -13.54
CA VAL A 74 9.01 -7.08 -13.02
C VAL A 74 7.71 -7.84 -13.11
N LYS A 75 6.98 -7.92 -12.01
CA LYS A 75 5.66 -8.53 -12.01
C LYS A 75 4.67 -7.57 -11.38
N THR A 76 3.70 -7.16 -12.19
CA THR A 76 2.61 -6.28 -11.79
C THR A 76 1.29 -7.06 -11.78
N GLN A 77 0.54 -6.94 -10.71
CA GLN A 77 -0.76 -7.60 -10.52
C GLN A 77 -1.82 -6.55 -10.26
N PHE A 78 -2.90 -6.58 -11.05
CA PHE A 78 -4.05 -5.71 -10.91
C PHE A 78 -5.25 -6.53 -10.45
N TYR A 79 -5.73 -6.23 -9.26
CA TYR A 79 -6.94 -6.82 -8.68
C TYR A 79 -8.10 -5.86 -8.87
N TYR A 80 -9.13 -6.31 -9.59
CA TYR A 80 -10.23 -5.45 -10.00
C TYR A 80 -11.56 -6.20 -9.99
N ASN A 81 -12.65 -5.45 -9.87
CA ASN A 81 -14.00 -5.98 -9.96
C ASN A 81 -14.58 -5.66 -11.34
N ILE A 82 -15.31 -6.60 -11.91
CA ILE A 82 -16.16 -6.36 -13.08
C ILE A 82 -17.60 -6.31 -12.59
N ILE A 83 -18.22 -5.13 -12.69
CA ILE A 83 -19.61 -4.92 -12.33
C ILE A 83 -20.38 -4.77 -13.64
N GLY A 84 -21.39 -5.62 -13.87
CA GLY A 84 -22.13 -5.63 -15.14
C GLY A 84 -22.67 -4.25 -15.51
N GLY A 85 -22.34 -3.78 -16.72
CA GLY A 85 -22.74 -2.46 -17.21
C GLY A 85 -21.86 -1.29 -16.76
N HIS A 86 -20.79 -1.54 -16.02
CA HIS A 86 -19.83 -0.51 -15.58
C HIS A 86 -18.41 -0.84 -16.04
N ASP A 87 -17.57 0.20 -16.09
CA ASP A 87 -16.13 0.01 -16.28
C ASP A 87 -15.52 -0.83 -15.13
N PRO A 88 -14.51 -1.66 -15.42
CA PRO A 88 -13.76 -2.35 -14.38
C PRO A 88 -13.25 -1.39 -13.31
N GLU A 89 -13.46 -1.76 -12.05
CA GLU A 89 -13.02 -0.98 -10.91
C GLU A 89 -11.76 -1.58 -10.31
N LEU A 90 -10.63 -0.87 -10.43
CA LEU A 90 -9.38 -1.27 -9.82
C LEU A 90 -9.51 -1.17 -8.29
N LYS A 91 -9.14 -2.24 -7.59
CA LYS A 91 -9.13 -2.29 -6.12
C LYS A 91 -7.74 -2.26 -5.57
N MET A 92 -6.81 -3.00 -6.19
CA MET A 92 -5.43 -3.04 -5.75
C MET A 92 -4.47 -3.26 -6.92
N ALA A 93 -3.36 -2.54 -6.93
CA ALA A 93 -2.22 -2.85 -7.78
C ALA A 93 -1.04 -3.27 -6.90
N ILE A 94 -0.34 -4.33 -7.28
CA ILE A 94 0.89 -4.79 -6.64
C ILE A 94 1.98 -4.85 -7.69
N ASP A 95 3.07 -4.12 -7.49
CA ASP A 95 4.21 -4.12 -8.40
C ASP A 95 5.46 -4.64 -7.68
N THR A 96 6.12 -5.60 -8.29
CA THR A 96 7.31 -6.24 -7.73
C THR A 96 8.44 -6.15 -8.73
N TYR A 97 9.55 -5.55 -8.32
CA TYR A 97 10.76 -5.42 -9.12
C TYR A 97 11.91 -6.12 -8.41
N ALA A 98 12.65 -6.90 -9.19
CA ALA A 98 13.83 -7.59 -8.72
C ALA A 98 14.92 -7.52 -9.79
N ALA A 99 16.07 -6.91 -9.47
CA ALA A 99 17.27 -6.95 -10.32
C ALA A 99 18.52 -7.15 -9.47
N SER A 100 19.32 -8.18 -9.74
CA SER A 100 20.49 -8.53 -8.90
C SER A 100 20.11 -8.57 -7.40
N ALA A 101 20.74 -7.75 -6.55
CA ALA A 101 20.41 -7.59 -5.13
C ALA A 101 19.26 -6.59 -4.84
N GLN A 102 18.84 -5.80 -5.82
CA GLN A 102 17.82 -4.77 -5.67
C GLN A 102 16.42 -5.35 -5.70
N ARG A 103 15.58 -4.93 -4.78
CA ARG A 103 14.19 -5.35 -4.61
C ARG A 103 13.35 -4.12 -4.31
N MET A 104 12.26 -3.96 -5.05
CA MET A 104 11.23 -2.97 -4.79
C MET A 104 9.87 -3.65 -4.83
N TYR A 105 9.02 -3.24 -3.91
CA TYR A 105 7.67 -3.75 -3.72
C TYR A 105 6.74 -2.58 -3.50
N ILE A 106 5.72 -2.45 -4.32
CA ILE A 106 4.72 -1.40 -4.23
C ILE A 106 3.34 -2.04 -4.13
N GLU A 107 2.52 -1.55 -3.21
CA GLU A 107 1.09 -1.82 -3.20
C GLU A 107 0.33 -0.51 -3.24
N VAL A 108 -0.75 -0.47 -4.02
CA VAL A 108 -1.65 0.67 -4.08
C VAL A 108 -3.07 0.18 -3.91
N LEU A 109 -3.79 0.77 -2.95
CA LEU A 109 -5.23 0.59 -2.79
C LEU A 109 -5.95 1.70 -3.56
N TYR A 110 -7.01 1.33 -4.27
CA TYR A 110 -7.85 2.26 -5.01
C TYR A 110 -9.30 2.20 -4.51
N GLN A 111 -9.96 3.36 -4.53
CA GLN A 111 -11.40 3.52 -4.36
C GLN A 111 -11.90 4.37 -5.51
N ASP A 112 -12.92 3.90 -6.25
CA ASP A 112 -13.44 4.61 -7.43
C ASP A 112 -12.33 4.99 -8.43
N ASN A 113 -11.39 4.05 -8.67
CA ASN A 113 -10.20 4.25 -9.51
C ASN A 113 -9.30 5.43 -9.08
N SER A 114 -9.40 5.89 -7.83
CA SER A 114 -8.51 6.89 -7.24
C SER A 114 -7.64 6.26 -6.16
N PRO A 115 -6.32 6.53 -6.12
CA PRO A 115 -5.45 5.97 -5.10
C PRO A 115 -5.80 6.56 -3.73
N VAL A 116 -5.90 5.70 -2.72
CA VAL A 116 -6.17 6.10 -1.33
C VAL A 116 -5.08 5.66 -0.35
N PHE A 117 -4.29 4.65 -0.74
CA PHE A 117 -3.15 4.18 0.03
C PHE A 117 -2.04 3.69 -0.89
N VAL A 118 -0.81 4.05 -0.56
CA VAL A 118 0.40 3.53 -1.20
C VAL A 118 1.32 2.99 -0.12
N PHE A 119 1.77 1.75 -0.29
CA PHE A 119 2.87 1.18 0.47
C PHE A 119 4.03 0.90 -0.48
N LEU A 120 5.22 1.34 -0.11
CA LEU A 120 6.44 1.04 -0.85
C LEU A 120 7.48 0.49 0.11
N LYS A 121 8.10 -0.62 -0.29
CA LYS A 121 9.27 -1.19 0.33
C LYS A 121 10.37 -1.29 -0.70
N ASN A 122 11.51 -0.65 -0.45
CA ASN A 122 12.65 -0.66 -1.36
C ASN A 122 13.92 -0.94 -0.56
N ASN A 123 14.88 -1.66 -1.16
CA ASN A 123 16.22 -1.88 -0.60
C ASN A 123 17.35 -1.12 -1.33
N TYR A 124 17.02 -0.34 -2.39
CA TYR A 124 17.99 0.31 -3.27
C TYR A 124 18.74 1.48 -2.61
N GLN A 125 18.04 2.33 -1.85
CA GLN A 125 18.62 3.51 -1.18
C GLN A 125 18.74 3.34 0.34
N GLY A 126 18.48 2.13 0.84
CA GLY A 126 18.22 1.85 2.26
C GLY A 126 17.11 0.83 2.37
N ASN A 127 16.79 0.35 3.57
CA ASN A 127 15.61 -0.50 3.81
C ASN A 127 14.45 0.42 4.22
N ASP A 128 13.76 0.94 3.22
CA ASP A 128 12.75 1.99 3.42
C ASP A 128 11.35 1.45 3.23
N ASP A 129 10.57 1.45 4.31
CA ASP A 129 9.13 1.18 4.31
C ASP A 129 8.39 2.52 4.34
N ARG A 130 7.84 2.96 3.20
CA ARG A 130 7.08 4.21 3.07
C ARG A 130 5.60 3.93 2.94
N ARG A 131 4.76 4.73 3.60
CA ARG A 131 3.30 4.65 3.53
C ARG A 131 2.72 6.04 3.30
N LEU A 132 1.83 6.16 2.33
CA LEU A 132 1.06 7.35 2.04
C LEU A 132 -0.43 7.04 2.11
N TYR A 133 -1.16 7.80 2.92
CA TYR A 133 -2.62 7.81 3.01
C TYR A 133 -3.12 9.10 2.37
N MET A 134 -4.10 9.00 1.47
CA MET A 134 -4.57 10.13 0.69
C MET A 134 -6.05 10.01 0.31
N LYS A 135 -6.65 11.14 -0.08
CA LYS A 135 -8.00 11.20 -0.64
C LYS A 135 -8.03 12.25 -1.74
N GLY A 136 -8.11 11.79 -2.99
CA GLY A 136 -7.84 12.67 -4.14
C GLY A 136 -6.43 13.26 -4.02
N ASP A 137 -6.32 14.58 -4.17
CA ASP A 137 -5.02 15.28 -4.05
C ASP A 137 -4.58 15.53 -2.60
N GLU A 138 -5.49 15.40 -1.64
CA GLU A 138 -5.24 15.64 -0.21
C GLU A 138 -4.37 14.52 0.38
N MET A 139 -3.23 14.89 0.97
CA MET A 139 -2.44 13.98 1.78
C MET A 139 -2.94 13.97 3.22
N ILE A 140 -3.34 12.80 3.69
CA ILE A 140 -3.84 12.61 5.05
C ILE A 140 -2.68 12.32 5.99
N GLN A 141 -1.81 11.38 5.61
CA GLN A 141 -0.67 10.99 6.43
C GLN A 141 0.43 10.37 5.57
N TYR A 142 1.67 10.73 5.86
CA TYR A 142 2.86 10.08 5.33
C TYR A 142 3.71 9.52 6.46
N SER A 143 4.31 8.35 6.25
CA SER A 143 5.24 7.77 7.22
C SER A 143 6.37 7.02 6.52
N GLU A 144 7.53 7.03 7.16
CA GLU A 144 8.72 6.27 6.78
C GLU A 144 9.13 5.41 7.96
N ASN A 145 9.32 4.12 7.74
CA ASN A 145 9.70 3.15 8.76
C ASN A 145 8.80 3.22 10.01
N ASN A 146 7.49 3.41 9.77
CA ASN A 146 6.43 3.58 10.76
C ASN A 146 6.48 4.88 11.59
N VAL A 147 7.30 5.85 11.19
CA VAL A 147 7.36 7.18 11.81
C VAL A 147 6.64 8.18 10.91
N VAL A 148 5.63 8.88 11.45
CA VAL A 148 4.89 9.92 10.71
C VAL A 148 5.81 11.11 10.42
N LYS A 149 5.80 11.59 9.17
CA LYS A 149 6.65 12.69 8.69
C LYS A 149 5.87 13.59 7.74
N ALA A 150 6.39 14.81 7.53
CA ALA A 150 5.96 15.62 6.39
C ALA A 150 6.30 14.88 5.09
N TYR A 151 5.41 15.00 4.09
CA TYR A 151 5.71 14.48 2.76
C TYR A 151 6.86 15.30 2.17
N PRO A 152 7.85 14.67 1.52
CA PRO A 152 8.98 15.40 0.96
C PRO A 152 8.53 16.32 -0.19
N ASP A 153 9.00 17.57 -0.18
CA ASP A 153 8.69 18.61 -1.20
C ASP A 153 9.49 18.48 -2.51
N ASP A 154 10.09 17.31 -2.75
CA ASP A 154 10.77 16.90 -3.98
C ASP A 154 12.07 17.67 -4.33
N GLU A 155 13.24 17.11 -3.95
CA GLU A 155 14.54 17.51 -4.54
C GLU A 155 15.60 16.39 -4.54
N GLY A 156 15.28 15.16 -4.12
CA GLY A 156 16.28 14.11 -4.04
C GLY A 156 15.71 12.71 -4.19
N ASN A 157 15.75 12.16 -5.41
CA ASN A 157 15.78 10.72 -5.79
C ASN A 157 14.81 9.73 -5.11
N LEU A 158 13.86 10.20 -4.30
CA LEU A 158 12.82 9.41 -3.67
C LEU A 158 11.71 9.24 -4.69
N SER A 159 11.40 7.99 -5.08
CA SER A 159 10.26 7.70 -5.95
C SER A 159 9.00 8.31 -5.32
N ASP A 160 8.36 9.24 -6.05
CA ASP A 160 7.12 9.90 -5.65
C ASP A 160 6.00 8.86 -5.64
N LEU A 161 5.49 8.59 -4.44
CA LEU A 161 4.45 7.58 -4.23
C LEU A 161 3.17 7.93 -4.97
N LYS A 162 2.87 9.23 -5.16
CA LYS A 162 1.73 9.65 -5.97
C LYS A 162 1.96 9.31 -7.43
N ALA A 163 3.14 9.63 -7.99
CA ALA A 163 3.47 9.30 -9.37
C ALA A 163 3.39 7.79 -9.64
N GLU A 164 3.91 6.95 -8.74
CA GLU A 164 3.83 5.48 -8.89
C GLU A 164 2.38 4.97 -8.87
N ALA A 165 1.54 5.50 -7.98
CA ALA A 165 0.13 5.15 -7.95
C ALA A 165 -0.58 5.54 -9.26
N HIS A 166 -0.35 6.75 -9.76
CA HIS A 166 -0.92 7.17 -11.04
C HIS A 166 -0.39 6.33 -12.21
N ARG A 167 0.90 6.00 -12.24
CA ARG A 167 1.50 5.14 -13.26
C ARG A 167 0.81 3.78 -13.31
N LEU A 168 0.60 3.13 -12.17
CA LEU A 168 -0.05 1.83 -12.09
C LEU A 168 -1.52 1.88 -12.54
N LEU A 169 -2.25 2.93 -12.15
CA LEU A 169 -3.61 3.13 -12.65
C LEU A 169 -3.64 3.28 -14.18
N GLN A 170 -2.75 4.12 -14.74
CA GLN A 170 -2.67 4.31 -16.19
C GLN A 170 -2.29 3.03 -16.93
N GLN A 171 -1.38 2.24 -16.37
CA GLN A 171 -1.03 0.92 -16.92
C GLN A 171 -2.23 -0.01 -16.95
N PHE A 172 -3.03 -0.07 -15.88
CA PHE A 172 -4.27 -0.85 -15.83
C PHE A 172 -5.28 -0.39 -16.89
N LEU A 173 -5.53 0.91 -16.97
CA LEU A 173 -6.47 1.49 -17.93
C LEU A 173 -6.03 1.26 -19.39
N THR A 174 -4.72 1.33 -19.65
CA THR A 174 -4.14 1.07 -20.98
C THR A 174 -4.28 -0.40 -21.37
N ALA A 175 -3.95 -1.33 -20.45
CA ALA A 175 -4.13 -2.76 -20.68
C ALA A 175 -5.60 -3.11 -20.99
N LYS A 176 -6.55 -2.47 -20.29
CA LYS A 176 -7.99 -2.57 -20.58
C LYS A 176 -8.33 -2.14 -22.00
N GLN A 177 -7.84 -0.98 -22.46
CA GLN A 177 -8.18 -0.43 -23.78
C GLN A 177 -7.68 -1.27 -24.94
N HIS A 178 -6.57 -1.98 -24.76
CA HIS A 178 -5.94 -2.80 -25.79
C HIS A 178 -6.29 -4.30 -25.73
N GLY A 179 -7.20 -4.71 -24.84
CA GLY A 179 -7.79 -6.04 -24.85
C GLY A 179 -6.89 -7.16 -24.33
N TYR A 180 -6.11 -6.90 -23.28
CA TYR A 180 -5.43 -7.95 -22.49
C TYR A 180 -6.25 -8.35 -21.26
#